data_AF-A0A3Q3M730-F1
#
_entry.id   AF-A0A3Q3M730-F1
#
_cell.length_a   1.000
_cell.length_b   1.000
_cell.length_c   1.000
_cell.angle_alpha   90.00
_cell.angle_beta   90.00
_cell.angle_gamma   90.00
#
_symmetry.space_group_name_H-M   'P 1'
#
loop_
_entity.id
_entity.type
_entity.pdbx_description
1 polymer ?
#
loop_
_entity_poly.entity_id
_entity_poly.type
_entity_poly.pdbx_seq_one_letter_code
_entity_poly.pdbx_strand_id
1 'polypeptide(L)'
;MTSQTRKKACSFVAVAAAQLIFSPKTSEAVSDCSSASPAVVVVVVCLFVLLFPLSVVIMNVTLAVKQYVSKMIESGGMKVLLMDKETTSIVSVVYTQSEILQKEVYLFERIDSQNRDNMKHLKAICFLRPTKEFYGDFIAVNPHLFSLNLHGVARGRSWEPSMLSRCTQGLTSVLLALKKCPMIRYQLSSDMSKRLAESVKQIITKEYELFDFRKTEVPPLLLILDRSDDAITPLLNQWTYQAMVHELLGLNNNRIDLSRVPGISKDLKEVVLSAENDEFYANNLYLNFGEIGTNIKNLMEDFQKKRPKGQQKLESISDMKAFVDNYPQFKKMSGTVSKHVTVVGELSRLVSERQLMEVSELEQELSCQNDHSNAQQSVRRLLQNPRVSELDAVRLVMLYALRYERHSSSILPSLMDELSRRGVSERHRRV
;
A
#
# COMPACT_ATOMS: atom_id res chain seq x y z
N MET A 1 -23.50 -24.59 25.41
CA MET A 1 -22.41 -24.61 24.41
C MET A 1 -21.44 -23.47 24.75
N THR A 2 -20.17 -23.81 24.95
CA THR A 2 -19.19 -23.08 25.76
C THR A 2 -18.49 -21.93 25.03
N SER A 3 -18.06 -20.94 25.82
CA SER A 3 -17.27 -19.73 25.48
C SER A 3 -15.96 -19.97 24.70
N GLN A 4 -15.60 -21.23 24.42
CA GLN A 4 -14.37 -21.61 23.71
C GLN A 4 -14.54 -21.59 22.18
N THR A 5 -15.76 -21.70 21.67
CA THR A 5 -16.03 -21.71 20.22
C THR A 5 -16.04 -20.30 19.59
N ARG A 6 -16.22 -19.23 20.39
CA ARG A 6 -16.08 -17.83 19.93
C ARG A 6 -14.62 -17.36 19.81
N LYS A 7 -13.69 -17.96 20.56
CA LYS A 7 -12.26 -17.55 20.58
C LYS A 7 -11.48 -17.99 19.33
N LYS A 8 -11.92 -19.04 18.62
CA LYS A 8 -11.28 -19.46 17.35
C LYS A 8 -11.80 -18.72 16.11
N ALA A 9 -12.94 -18.02 16.20
CA ALA A 9 -13.51 -17.29 15.07
C ALA A 9 -12.90 -15.89 14.88
N CYS A 10 -12.48 -15.21 15.95
CA CYS A 10 -11.92 -13.85 15.83
C CYS A 10 -10.48 -13.81 15.32
N SER A 11 -9.69 -14.89 15.47
CA SER A 11 -8.30 -14.91 15.01
C SER A 11 -8.15 -15.26 13.51
N PHE A 12 -9.21 -15.74 12.86
CA PHE A 12 -9.20 -16.09 11.44
C PHE A 12 -9.80 -14.99 10.55
N VAL A 13 -10.58 -14.06 11.10
CA VAL A 13 -11.36 -13.08 10.32
C VAL A 13 -10.55 -11.86 9.89
N ALA A 14 -9.44 -11.54 10.56
CA ALA A 14 -8.58 -10.41 10.17
C ALA A 14 -7.56 -10.75 9.07
N VAL A 15 -7.23 -12.04 8.88
CA VAL A 15 -6.28 -12.51 7.85
C VAL A 15 -7.00 -13.16 6.66
N ALA A 16 -8.13 -13.86 6.87
CA ALA A 16 -8.83 -14.55 5.78
C ALA A 16 -9.64 -13.63 4.85
N ALA A 17 -10.01 -12.41 5.29
CA ALA A 17 -10.76 -11.48 4.44
C ALA A 17 -9.92 -10.90 3.27
N ALA A 18 -8.59 -10.96 3.37
CA ALA A 18 -7.68 -10.52 2.29
C ALA A 18 -7.27 -11.66 1.33
N GLN A 19 -7.34 -12.92 1.75
CA GLN A 19 -6.88 -14.07 0.94
C GLN A 19 -7.97 -14.69 0.06
N LEU A 20 -9.26 -14.50 0.36
CA LEU A 20 -10.36 -15.09 -0.43
C LEU A 20 -10.70 -14.32 -1.72
N ILE A 21 -10.06 -13.19 -1.99
CA ILE A 21 -10.24 -12.42 -3.24
C ILE A 21 -9.04 -12.58 -4.19
N PHE A 22 -7.90 -13.09 -3.71
CA PHE A 22 -6.65 -13.14 -4.49
C PHE A 22 -5.82 -14.40 -4.22
N SER A 23 -6.27 -15.58 -4.67
CA SER A 23 -5.36 -16.67 -5.05
C SER A 23 -6.06 -17.74 -5.89
N PRO A 24 -5.62 -18.02 -7.14
CA PRO A 24 -6.08 -19.16 -7.91
C PRO A 24 -5.11 -20.32 -7.69
N LYS A 25 -5.16 -20.99 -6.53
CA LYS A 25 -4.41 -22.26 -6.32
C LYS A 25 -4.84 -22.94 -5.03
N THR A 26 -5.82 -23.83 -5.12
CA THR A 26 -5.94 -25.00 -4.23
C THR A 26 -6.62 -26.13 -5.01
N SER A 27 -5.82 -26.88 -5.75
CA SER A 27 -6.13 -28.25 -6.19
C SER A 27 -5.13 -29.13 -5.47
N GLU A 28 -5.61 -29.85 -4.45
CA GLU A 28 -5.07 -31.08 -3.85
C GLU A 28 -5.38 -31.10 -2.35
N ALA A 29 -6.47 -31.76 -1.99
CA ALA A 29 -6.62 -32.63 -0.80
C ALA A 29 -8.11 -32.89 -0.52
N VAL A 30 -8.72 -33.84 -1.22
CA VAL A 30 -9.87 -34.59 -0.69
C VAL A 30 -9.79 -36.02 -1.23
N SER A 31 -9.16 -36.91 -0.46
CA SER A 31 -9.42 -38.35 -0.53
C SER A 31 -10.50 -38.70 0.49
N ASP A 32 -11.41 -39.59 0.09
CA ASP A 32 -12.48 -40.24 0.85
C ASP A 32 -13.73 -39.42 1.22
N CYS A 33 -14.69 -39.40 0.28
CA CYS A 33 -16.07 -39.84 0.55
C CYS A 33 -16.77 -40.19 -0.77
N SER A 34 -17.27 -41.42 -0.81
CA SER A 34 -17.94 -42.08 -1.93
C SER A 34 -19.40 -41.62 -2.09
N SER A 35 -19.87 -41.64 -3.34
CA SER A 35 -21.27 -41.58 -3.80
C SER A 35 -21.96 -40.22 -3.99
N ALA A 36 -21.65 -39.52 -5.10
CA ALA A 36 -22.59 -38.92 -6.06
C ALA A 36 -21.83 -38.05 -7.09
N SER A 37 -22.23 -38.10 -8.36
CA SER A 37 -21.47 -37.61 -9.54
C SER A 37 -21.21 -36.09 -9.55
N PRO A 38 -19.95 -35.60 -9.55
CA PRO A 38 -19.60 -34.17 -9.60
C PRO A 38 -19.25 -33.65 -11.01
N ALA A 39 -19.24 -34.50 -12.04
CA ALA A 39 -18.67 -34.14 -13.35
C ALA A 39 -19.53 -33.15 -14.18
N VAL A 40 -20.83 -33.01 -13.90
CA VAL A 40 -21.73 -32.16 -14.69
C VAL A 40 -21.82 -30.73 -14.15
N VAL A 41 -21.59 -30.52 -12.84
CA VAL A 41 -21.74 -29.19 -12.22
C VAL A 41 -20.50 -28.31 -12.45
N VAL A 42 -19.30 -28.89 -12.48
CA VAL A 42 -18.05 -28.14 -12.68
C VAL A 42 -17.89 -27.66 -14.12
N VAL A 43 -18.35 -28.44 -15.11
CA VAL A 43 -18.28 -28.05 -16.52
C VAL A 43 -19.24 -26.90 -16.82
N VAL A 44 -20.41 -26.84 -16.19
CA VAL A 44 -21.38 -25.74 -16.39
C VAL A 44 -20.89 -24.43 -15.76
N VAL A 45 -20.20 -24.48 -14.61
CA VAL A 45 -19.61 -23.26 -13.99
C VAL A 45 -18.41 -22.74 -14.79
N CYS A 46 -17.58 -23.63 -15.38
CA CYS A 46 -16.48 -23.20 -16.24
C CYS A 46 -16.94 -22.73 -17.64
N LEU A 47 -18.02 -23.28 -18.21
CA LEU A 47 -18.54 -22.80 -19.50
C LEU A 47 -19.24 -21.45 -19.40
N PHE A 48 -19.86 -21.14 -18.25
CA PHE A 48 -20.52 -19.83 -18.05
C PHE A 48 -19.53 -18.67 -17.93
N VAL A 49 -18.28 -18.91 -17.51
CA VAL A 49 -17.24 -17.88 -17.46
C VAL A 49 -16.66 -17.58 -18.86
N LEU A 50 -16.85 -18.48 -19.83
CA LEU A 50 -16.29 -18.34 -21.19
C LEU A 50 -17.26 -17.77 -22.23
N LEU A 51 -18.52 -17.46 -21.85
CA LEU A 51 -19.55 -16.95 -22.78
C LEU A 51 -20.21 -15.63 -22.33
N PHE A 52 -19.63 -14.90 -21.39
CA PHE A 52 -20.05 -13.51 -21.14
C PHE A 52 -19.17 -12.52 -21.91
N PRO A 53 -19.77 -11.58 -22.67
CA PRO A 53 -19.01 -10.60 -23.42
C PRO A 53 -18.34 -9.62 -22.45
N LEU A 54 -17.03 -9.75 -22.25
CA LEU A 54 -15.99 -8.69 -22.16
C LEU A 54 -16.45 -7.26 -21.75
N SER A 55 -17.31 -7.14 -20.74
CA SER A 55 -17.88 -5.86 -20.29
C SER A 55 -17.89 -5.71 -18.77
N VAL A 56 -17.39 -6.69 -18.00
CA VAL A 56 -16.97 -6.42 -16.63
C VAL A 56 -15.64 -5.68 -16.73
N VAL A 57 -15.72 -4.36 -16.90
CA VAL A 57 -14.55 -3.48 -16.81
C VAL A 57 -13.94 -3.73 -15.43
N ILE A 58 -12.80 -4.42 -15.41
CA ILE A 58 -12.04 -4.70 -14.19
C ILE A 58 -11.81 -3.34 -13.51
N MET A 59 -12.20 -3.24 -12.24
CA MET A 59 -12.03 -2.02 -11.44
C MET A 59 -10.54 -1.82 -11.13
N ASN A 60 -9.83 -1.19 -12.07
CA ASN A 60 -8.40 -0.97 -12.00
C ASN A 60 -8.10 0.53 -12.12
N VAL A 61 -7.74 1.17 -11.01
CA VAL A 61 -7.46 2.61 -10.97
C VAL A 61 -6.16 2.96 -11.69
N THR A 62 -5.17 2.08 -11.68
CA THR A 62 -3.88 2.27 -12.37
C THR A 62 -4.09 2.28 -13.88
N LEU A 63 -4.85 1.31 -14.40
CA LEU A 63 -5.21 1.24 -15.82
C LEU A 63 -6.01 2.47 -16.25
N ALA A 64 -6.97 2.91 -15.44
CA ALA A 64 -7.78 4.09 -15.75
C ALA A 64 -6.91 5.34 -15.94
N VAL A 65 -5.99 5.61 -15.00
CA VAL A 65 -5.06 6.74 -15.10
C VAL A 65 -4.10 6.57 -16.30
N LYS A 66 -3.58 5.36 -16.52
CA LYS A 66 -2.69 5.03 -17.65
C LYS A 66 -3.35 5.30 -19.01
N GLN A 67 -4.65 5.01 -19.13
CA GLN A 67 -5.44 5.30 -20.34
C GLN A 67 -5.60 6.80 -20.57
N TYR A 68 -5.91 7.59 -19.54
CA TYR A 68 -6.01 9.04 -19.70
C TYR A 68 -4.68 9.67 -20.12
N VAL A 69 -3.59 9.29 -19.46
CA VAL A 69 -2.26 9.79 -19.80
C VAL A 69 -1.86 9.35 -21.21
N SER A 70 -2.16 8.10 -21.60
CA SER A 70 -1.95 7.63 -22.99
C SER A 70 -2.66 8.49 -24.02
N LYS A 71 -3.94 8.81 -23.80
CA LYS A 71 -4.74 9.64 -24.70
C LYS A 71 -4.19 11.06 -24.78
N MET A 72 -3.72 11.60 -23.66
CA MET A 72 -3.12 12.93 -23.59
C MET A 72 -1.84 13.04 -24.44
N ILE A 73 -1.03 11.97 -24.48
CA ILE A 73 0.25 11.93 -25.19
C ILE A 73 0.18 11.25 -26.56
N GLU A 74 -1.02 10.97 -27.07
CA GLU A 74 -1.26 10.22 -28.32
C GLU A 74 -0.76 10.95 -29.57
N SER A 75 -0.65 12.28 -29.55
CA SER A 75 -0.22 13.03 -30.73
C SER A 75 1.22 12.68 -31.14
N GLY A 76 1.48 12.51 -32.44
CA GLY A 76 2.83 12.20 -32.94
C GLY A 76 3.85 13.34 -32.78
N GLY A 77 5.13 12.96 -32.83
CA GLY A 77 6.28 13.87 -32.82
C GLY A 77 6.95 13.97 -31.45
N MET A 78 8.11 14.63 -31.40
CA MET A 78 8.88 14.77 -30.17
C MET A 78 8.15 15.66 -29.16
N LYS A 79 7.88 15.12 -27.96
CA LYS A 79 7.08 15.77 -26.92
C LYS A 79 7.87 16.05 -25.65
N VAL A 80 7.46 17.13 -24.98
CA VAL A 80 7.84 17.50 -23.62
C VAL A 80 6.59 17.42 -22.76
N LEU A 81 6.65 16.75 -21.61
CA LEU A 81 5.57 16.71 -20.64
C LEU A 81 5.86 17.73 -19.52
N LEU A 82 5.07 18.80 -19.49
CA LEU A 82 5.15 19.85 -18.49
C LEU A 82 4.13 19.60 -17.37
N MET A 83 4.59 19.46 -16.14
CA MET A 83 3.79 19.03 -14.99
C MET A 83 3.96 19.95 -13.78
N ASP A 84 2.97 19.95 -12.89
CA ASP A 84 3.10 20.45 -11.52
C ASP A 84 3.57 19.33 -10.57
N LYS A 85 3.66 19.63 -9.27
CA LYS A 85 4.14 18.68 -8.27
C LYS A 85 3.22 17.46 -8.15
N GLU A 86 1.92 17.68 -8.19
CA GLU A 86 0.87 16.68 -8.01
C GLU A 86 0.78 15.74 -9.22
N THR A 87 0.69 16.31 -10.42
CA THR A 87 0.63 15.59 -11.70
C THR A 87 1.91 14.81 -11.98
N THR A 88 3.08 15.33 -11.58
CA THR A 88 4.34 14.56 -11.60
C THR A 88 4.21 13.28 -10.79
N SER A 89 3.62 13.35 -9.59
CA SER A 89 3.42 12.18 -8.73
C SER A 89 2.47 11.17 -9.39
N ILE A 90 1.36 11.65 -9.99
CA ILE A 90 0.38 10.80 -10.69
C ILE A 90 1.04 10.04 -11.85
N VAL A 91 1.78 10.72 -12.72
CA VAL A 91 2.44 10.09 -13.88
C VAL A 91 3.55 9.14 -13.44
N SER A 92 4.33 9.51 -12.41
CA SER A 92 5.48 8.72 -11.94
C SER A 92 5.13 7.33 -11.42
N VAL A 93 3.87 7.13 -10.98
CA VAL A 93 3.40 5.85 -10.43
C VAL A 93 2.85 4.91 -11.51
N VAL A 94 2.32 5.46 -12.61
CA VAL A 94 1.65 4.67 -13.68
C VAL A 94 2.51 4.42 -14.91
N TYR A 95 3.60 5.18 -15.07
CA TYR A 95 4.53 5.04 -16.19
C TYR A 95 5.97 4.96 -15.72
N THR A 96 6.70 3.98 -16.26
CA THR A 96 8.16 4.00 -16.25
C THR A 96 8.69 4.96 -17.30
N GLN A 97 9.92 5.46 -17.11
CA GLN A 97 10.60 6.31 -18.08
C GLN A 97 10.72 5.64 -19.46
N SER A 98 10.95 4.32 -19.50
CA SER A 98 11.06 3.56 -20.74
C SER A 98 9.74 3.49 -21.51
N GLU A 99 8.61 3.23 -20.83
CA GLU A 99 7.29 3.14 -21.46
C GLU A 99 6.82 4.48 -22.04
N ILE A 100 7.08 5.58 -21.32
CA ILE A 100 6.67 6.92 -21.78
C ILE A 100 7.56 7.45 -22.90
N LEU A 101 8.84 7.05 -22.92
CA LEU A 101 9.77 7.35 -24.02
C LEU A 101 9.35 6.65 -25.32
N GLN A 102 8.83 5.41 -25.23
CA GLN A 102 8.26 4.71 -26.39
C GLN A 102 7.04 5.44 -26.97
N LYS A 103 6.41 6.33 -26.21
CA LYS A 103 5.33 7.21 -26.66
C LYS A 103 5.85 8.58 -27.11
N GLU A 104 7.13 8.69 -27.50
CA GLU A 104 7.79 9.89 -28.03
C GLU A 104 7.79 11.09 -27.06
N VAL A 105 7.69 10.84 -25.75
CA VAL A 105 7.87 11.86 -24.71
C VAL A 105 9.30 11.75 -24.18
N TYR A 106 10.14 12.71 -24.56
CA TYR A 106 11.59 12.64 -24.31
C TYR A 106 12.02 13.43 -23.08
N LEU A 107 11.23 14.43 -22.69
CA LEU A 107 11.61 15.38 -21.66
C LEU A 107 10.46 15.62 -20.69
N PHE A 108 10.80 15.64 -19.40
CA PHE A 108 9.88 15.87 -18.29
C PHE A 108 10.31 17.13 -17.59
N GLU A 109 9.42 18.12 -17.55
CA GLU A 109 9.71 19.38 -16.88
C GLU A 109 8.64 19.73 -15.86
N ARG A 110 9.12 20.35 -14.79
CA ARG A 110 8.24 20.97 -13.80
C ARG A 110 7.97 22.41 -14.19
N ILE A 111 6.71 22.83 -14.09
CA ILE A 111 6.30 24.20 -14.44
C ILE A 111 6.98 25.25 -13.55
N ASP A 112 7.31 24.89 -12.32
CA ASP A 112 8.02 25.74 -11.34
C ASP A 112 9.56 25.75 -11.51
N SER A 113 10.10 25.03 -12.50
CA SER A 113 11.53 25.11 -12.83
C SER A 113 11.87 26.46 -13.46
N GLN A 114 12.91 27.13 -12.93
CA GLN A 114 13.31 28.47 -13.38
C GLN A 114 14.23 28.48 -14.61
N ASN A 115 14.98 27.40 -14.84
CA ASN A 115 15.95 27.30 -15.93
C ASN A 115 15.41 26.36 -17.01
N ARG A 116 14.55 26.87 -17.88
CA ARG A 116 14.02 26.11 -19.03
C ARG A 116 14.67 26.57 -20.33
N ASP A 117 15.12 25.61 -21.11
CA ASP A 117 15.66 25.87 -22.43
C ASP A 117 14.53 26.03 -23.44
N ASN A 118 14.65 27.02 -24.34
CA ASN A 118 13.65 27.26 -25.36
C ASN A 118 13.83 26.27 -26.53
N MET A 119 13.02 25.22 -26.56
CA MET A 119 13.08 24.15 -27.57
C MET A 119 11.87 24.20 -28.52
N LYS A 120 11.95 25.05 -29.56
CA LYS A 120 10.84 25.29 -30.52
C LYS A 120 10.39 24.08 -31.34
N HIS A 121 11.22 23.04 -31.43
CA HIS A 121 10.96 21.83 -32.22
C HIS A 121 10.21 20.74 -31.43
N LEU A 122 9.96 20.97 -30.14
CA LEU A 122 9.25 20.03 -29.27
C LEU A 122 7.83 20.50 -29.01
N LYS A 123 6.88 19.55 -29.04
CA LYS A 123 5.51 19.81 -28.65
C LYS A 123 5.37 19.72 -27.13
N ALA A 124 5.01 20.83 -26.49
CA ALA A 124 4.74 20.84 -25.05
C ALA A 124 3.32 20.34 -24.77
N ILE A 125 3.22 19.30 -23.93
CA ILE A 125 1.96 18.79 -23.37
C ILE A 125 1.93 19.25 -21.92
N CYS A 126 0.98 20.13 -21.59
CA CYS A 126 0.81 20.65 -20.24
C CYS A 126 -0.21 19.82 -19.48
N PHE A 127 0.24 19.09 -18.46
CA PHE A 127 -0.62 18.38 -17.53
C PHE A 127 -0.54 19.05 -16.16
N LEU A 128 -1.51 19.92 -15.85
CA LEU A 128 -1.47 20.83 -14.71
C LEU A 128 -2.84 20.92 -14.05
N ARG A 129 -2.92 20.92 -12.72
CA ARG A 129 -4.21 21.09 -12.03
C ARG A 129 -4.66 22.57 -12.10
N PRO A 130 -5.94 22.87 -12.42
CA PRO A 130 -6.99 21.96 -12.87
C PRO A 130 -6.97 21.70 -14.39
N THR A 131 -6.78 20.44 -14.81
CA THR A 131 -6.90 20.06 -16.22
C THR A 131 -8.36 19.76 -16.53
N LYS A 132 -8.96 20.45 -17.51
CA LYS A 132 -10.27 20.08 -18.03
C LYS A 132 -10.19 18.69 -18.69
N GLU A 133 -11.21 17.86 -18.50
CA GLU A 133 -11.37 16.55 -19.18
C GLU A 133 -10.40 15.42 -18.76
N PHE A 134 -9.53 15.65 -17.77
CA PHE A 134 -8.72 14.59 -17.15
C PHE A 134 -9.27 14.26 -15.76
N TYR A 135 -9.77 13.03 -15.59
CA TYR A 135 -10.35 12.58 -14.33
C TYR A 135 -9.46 11.59 -13.55
N GLY A 136 -8.14 11.61 -13.77
CA GLY A 136 -7.17 10.83 -12.98
C GLY A 136 -6.55 11.61 -11.81
N ASP A 137 -7.29 12.48 -11.11
CA ASP A 137 -6.78 13.40 -10.07
C ASP A 137 -6.46 12.73 -8.72
N PHE A 138 -5.75 11.61 -8.77
CA PHE A 138 -5.37 10.76 -7.64
C PHE A 138 -4.14 9.91 -8.00
N ILE A 139 -3.41 9.46 -6.98
CA ILE A 139 -2.25 8.58 -7.14
C ILE A 139 -2.72 7.13 -7.09
N ALA A 140 -2.57 6.40 -8.20
CA ALA A 140 -2.99 5.01 -8.34
C ALA A 140 -1.90 4.03 -7.87
N VAL A 141 -1.78 3.84 -6.55
CA VAL A 141 -0.71 3.05 -5.90
C VAL A 141 -0.68 1.61 -6.39
N ASN A 142 -1.83 0.92 -6.34
CA ASN A 142 -2.04 -0.44 -6.85
C ASN A 142 -3.35 -0.48 -7.65
N PRO A 143 -3.66 -1.55 -8.42
CA PRO A 143 -4.91 -1.65 -9.18
C PRO A 143 -6.19 -1.37 -8.39
N HIS A 144 -6.20 -1.63 -7.08
CA HIS A 144 -7.34 -1.45 -6.19
C HIS A 144 -7.06 -0.49 -5.02
N LEU A 145 -5.97 0.28 -5.08
CA LEU A 145 -5.58 1.23 -4.03
C LEU A 145 -5.18 2.56 -4.65
N PHE A 146 -5.80 3.65 -4.19
CA PHE A 146 -5.43 5.00 -4.57
C PHE A 146 -5.23 5.89 -3.35
N SER A 147 -4.51 6.99 -3.54
CA SER A 147 -4.33 8.04 -2.54
C SER A 147 -4.59 9.41 -3.17
N LEU A 148 -5.25 10.31 -2.43
CA LEU A 148 -5.37 11.72 -2.82
C LEU A 148 -4.14 12.56 -2.40
N ASN A 149 -3.20 11.94 -1.67
CA ASN A 149 -1.99 12.56 -1.14
C ASN A 149 -2.25 13.85 -0.35
N LEU A 150 -3.23 13.79 0.56
CA LEU A 150 -3.66 14.92 1.37
C LEU A 150 -3.16 14.77 2.81
N HIS A 151 -2.70 15.87 3.37
CA HIS A 151 -2.29 15.98 4.76
C HIS A 151 -3.11 17.07 5.46
N GLY A 152 -3.34 16.92 6.77
CA GLY A 152 -4.10 17.92 7.54
C GLY A 152 -5.56 18.06 7.10
N VAL A 153 -6.18 16.97 6.65
CA VAL A 153 -7.57 16.95 6.15
C VAL A 153 -8.58 17.41 7.21
N ALA A 154 -8.27 17.12 8.47
CA ALA A 154 -9.12 17.40 9.61
C ALA A 154 -8.32 18.10 10.71
N ARG A 155 -9.00 18.96 11.48
CA ARG A 155 -8.55 19.38 12.81
C ARG A 155 -9.51 18.78 13.84
N GLY A 156 -9.05 17.78 14.57
CA GLY A 156 -9.94 16.96 15.41
C GLY A 156 -10.96 16.22 14.54
N ARG A 157 -12.25 16.36 14.86
CA ARG A 157 -13.38 15.74 14.13
C ARG A 157 -14.09 16.71 13.19
N SER A 158 -13.35 17.66 12.61
CA SER A 158 -13.91 18.68 11.72
C SER A 158 -13.05 18.86 10.49
N TRP A 159 -13.71 18.99 9.34
CA TRP A 159 -13.08 19.27 8.06
C TRP A 159 -12.35 20.61 8.09
N GLU A 160 -11.14 20.63 7.53
CA GLU A 160 -10.60 21.88 7.02
C GLU A 160 -11.39 22.25 5.74
N PRO A 161 -11.97 23.46 5.62
CA PRO A 161 -12.90 23.78 4.54
C PRO A 161 -12.36 23.55 3.12
N SER A 162 -11.10 23.93 2.87
CA SER A 162 -10.43 23.71 1.58
C SER A 162 -10.21 22.23 1.28
N MET A 163 -10.01 21.40 2.31
CA MET A 163 -9.75 19.97 2.16
C MET A 163 -11.01 19.18 1.85
N LEU A 164 -12.18 19.58 2.36
CA LEU A 164 -13.46 18.95 1.98
C LEU A 164 -13.71 19.08 0.47
N SER A 165 -13.51 20.28 -0.08
CA SER A 165 -13.64 20.51 -1.53
C SER A 165 -12.64 19.66 -2.32
N ARG A 166 -11.37 19.62 -1.87
CA ARG A 166 -10.32 18.83 -2.52
C ARG A 166 -10.61 17.32 -2.51
N CYS A 167 -11.08 16.79 -1.37
CA CYS A 167 -11.50 15.39 -1.23
C CYS A 167 -12.69 15.07 -2.13
N THR A 168 -13.69 15.96 -2.18
CA THR A 168 -14.87 15.82 -3.04
C THR A 168 -14.46 15.74 -4.51
N GLN A 169 -13.60 16.65 -4.96
CA GLN A 169 -13.07 16.66 -6.33
C GLN A 169 -12.29 15.37 -6.65
N GLY A 170 -11.38 14.96 -5.76
CA GLY A 170 -10.57 13.75 -5.95
C GLY A 170 -11.41 12.49 -6.00
N LEU A 171 -12.40 12.35 -5.11
CA LEU A 171 -13.30 11.20 -5.09
C LEU A 171 -14.22 11.17 -6.31
N THR A 172 -14.76 12.32 -6.72
CA THR A 172 -15.54 12.46 -7.97
C THR A 172 -14.68 12.06 -9.18
N SER A 173 -13.41 12.48 -9.20
CA SER A 173 -12.44 12.11 -10.23
C SER A 173 -12.27 10.59 -10.32
N VAL A 174 -12.10 9.89 -9.19
CA VAL A 174 -12.00 8.43 -9.16
C VAL A 174 -13.25 7.77 -9.77
N LEU A 175 -14.44 8.24 -9.42
CA LEU A 175 -15.71 7.71 -9.94
C LEU A 175 -15.81 7.88 -11.46
N LEU A 176 -15.43 9.05 -11.98
CA LEU A 176 -15.41 9.34 -13.41
C LEU A 176 -14.33 8.52 -14.14
N ALA A 177 -13.14 8.36 -13.56
CA ALA A 177 -12.09 7.53 -14.13
C ALA A 177 -12.49 6.05 -14.26
N LEU A 178 -13.19 5.52 -13.26
CA LEU A 178 -13.71 4.16 -13.27
C LEU A 178 -15.03 4.02 -14.02
N LYS A 179 -15.61 5.13 -14.51
CA LYS A 179 -16.94 5.20 -15.14
C LYS A 179 -18.02 4.54 -14.29
N LYS A 180 -18.08 4.91 -13.00
CA LYS A 180 -19.06 4.39 -12.03
C LYS A 180 -19.91 5.52 -11.47
N CYS A 181 -21.23 5.31 -11.50
CA CYS A 181 -22.21 6.15 -10.79
C CYS A 181 -22.74 5.36 -9.58
N PRO A 182 -22.20 5.59 -8.36
CA PRO A 182 -22.46 4.72 -7.23
C PRO A 182 -23.68 5.14 -6.40
N MET A 183 -24.27 4.17 -5.71
CA MET A 183 -25.01 4.44 -4.48
C MET A 183 -24.01 4.86 -3.39
N ILE A 184 -24.29 5.94 -2.67
CA ILE A 184 -23.40 6.44 -1.62
C ILE A 184 -23.93 6.01 -0.26
N ARG A 185 -23.08 5.36 0.54
CA ARG A 185 -23.30 5.10 1.96
C ARG A 185 -22.13 5.68 2.75
N TYR A 186 -22.42 6.12 3.97
CA TYR A 186 -21.43 6.70 4.86
C TYR A 186 -21.65 6.23 6.29
N GLN A 187 -20.58 6.27 7.08
CA GLN A 187 -20.62 5.97 8.51
C GLN A 187 -21.48 6.97 9.27
N LEU A 188 -22.54 6.50 9.91
CA LEU A 188 -23.53 7.34 10.61
C LEU A 188 -22.92 8.14 11.77
N SER A 189 -21.94 7.58 12.48
CA SER A 189 -21.29 8.21 13.62
C SER A 189 -20.31 9.34 13.24
N SER A 190 -20.04 9.56 11.95
CA SER A 190 -19.12 10.59 11.47
C SER A 190 -19.84 11.67 10.65
N ASP A 191 -19.97 12.87 11.25
CA ASP A 191 -20.44 14.06 10.52
C ASP A 191 -19.52 14.40 9.35
N MET A 192 -18.22 14.12 9.49
CA MET A 192 -17.26 14.32 8.41
C MET A 192 -17.58 13.45 7.19
N SER A 193 -17.85 12.16 7.42
CA SER A 193 -18.22 11.21 6.37
C SER A 193 -19.54 11.61 5.69
N LYS A 194 -20.52 12.06 6.49
CA LYS A 194 -21.80 12.58 5.99
C LYS A 194 -21.61 13.78 5.05
N ARG A 195 -20.85 14.80 5.48
CA ARG A 195 -20.62 16.01 4.66
C ARG A 195 -19.92 15.69 3.33
N LEU A 196 -18.95 14.78 3.34
CA LEU A 196 -18.28 14.34 2.11
C LEU A 196 -19.25 13.60 1.19
N ALA A 197 -20.08 12.70 1.74
CA ALA A 197 -21.10 11.96 0.98
C ALA A 197 -22.10 12.91 0.31
N GLU A 198 -22.61 13.90 1.06
CA GLU A 198 -23.53 14.92 0.55
C GLU A 198 -22.87 15.78 -0.53
N SER A 199 -21.61 16.20 -0.33
CA SER A 199 -20.86 16.99 -1.31
C SER A 199 -20.64 16.23 -2.62
N VAL A 200 -20.26 14.95 -2.56
CA VAL A 200 -20.10 14.10 -3.75
C VAL A 200 -21.45 13.89 -4.44
N LYS A 201 -22.52 13.64 -3.68
CA LYS A 201 -23.88 13.50 -4.24
C LYS A 201 -24.33 14.77 -4.97
N GLN A 202 -24.05 15.94 -4.42
CA GLN A 202 -24.36 17.23 -5.06
C GLN A 202 -23.64 17.39 -6.39
N ILE A 203 -22.35 17.02 -6.47
CA ILE A 203 -21.60 17.07 -7.72
C ILE A 203 -22.16 16.10 -8.76
N ILE A 204 -22.46 14.85 -8.38
CA ILE A 204 -23.08 13.87 -9.28
C ILE A 204 -24.43 14.36 -9.81
N THR A 205 -25.22 15.03 -8.96
CA THR A 205 -26.54 15.56 -9.36
C THR A 205 -26.39 16.76 -10.31
N LYS A 206 -25.45 17.65 -10.01
CA LYS A 206 -25.20 18.86 -10.81
C LYS A 206 -24.62 18.51 -12.18
N GLU A 207 -23.68 17.56 -12.24
CA GLU A 207 -22.95 17.15 -13.44
C GLU A 207 -23.46 15.79 -13.97
N TYR A 208 -24.78 15.57 -13.93
CA TYR A 208 -25.40 14.28 -14.21
C TYR A 208 -24.99 13.67 -15.56
N GLU A 209 -24.84 14.49 -16.60
CA GLU A 209 -24.42 14.06 -17.94
C GLU A 209 -23.06 13.35 -17.94
N LEU A 210 -22.13 13.75 -17.07
CA LEU A 210 -20.83 13.09 -16.92
C LEU A 210 -20.93 11.71 -16.27
N PHE A 211 -22.04 11.42 -15.59
CA PHE A 211 -22.30 10.18 -14.85
C PHE A 211 -23.32 9.27 -15.53
N ASP A 212 -23.80 9.62 -16.73
CA ASP A 212 -24.71 8.79 -17.52
C ASP A 212 -23.95 7.63 -18.19
N PHE A 213 -23.59 6.64 -17.37
CA PHE A 213 -22.91 5.43 -17.81
C PHE A 213 -23.91 4.30 -18.06
N ARG A 214 -23.46 3.29 -18.81
CA ARG A 214 -24.22 2.04 -18.98
C ARG A 214 -24.58 1.46 -17.60
N LYS A 215 -25.88 1.32 -17.36
CA LYS A 215 -26.40 0.76 -16.11
C LYS A 215 -25.94 -0.68 -15.93
N THR A 216 -25.51 -1.00 -14.71
CA THR A 216 -25.18 -2.36 -14.27
C THR A 216 -26.40 -2.96 -13.55
N GLU A 217 -26.53 -4.29 -13.55
CA GLU A 217 -27.60 -4.99 -12.83
C GLU A 217 -27.59 -4.66 -11.34
N VAL A 218 -26.38 -4.65 -10.75
CA VAL A 218 -26.15 -4.21 -9.38
C VAL A 218 -25.44 -2.85 -9.42
N PRO A 219 -25.99 -1.80 -8.80
CA PRO A 219 -25.34 -0.51 -8.77
C PRO A 219 -24.06 -0.56 -7.91
N PRO A 220 -22.97 0.10 -8.33
CA PRO A 220 -21.75 0.16 -7.52
C PRO A 220 -22.01 0.90 -6.21
N LEU A 221 -21.27 0.55 -5.16
CA LEU A 221 -21.38 1.17 -3.83
C LEU A 221 -20.13 1.98 -3.53
N LEU A 222 -20.30 3.25 -3.18
CA LEU A 222 -19.28 4.08 -2.54
C LEU A 222 -19.57 4.10 -1.04
N LEU A 223 -18.67 3.48 -0.26
CA LEU A 223 -18.72 3.49 1.19
C LEU A 223 -17.68 4.47 1.74
N ILE A 224 -18.13 5.46 2.52
CA ILE A 224 -17.27 6.47 3.15
C ILE A 224 -17.18 6.18 4.65
N LEU A 225 -15.96 5.96 5.13
CA LEU A 225 -15.65 5.62 6.52
C LEU A 225 -14.72 6.66 7.13
N ASP A 226 -14.82 6.82 8.45
CA ASP A 226 -13.95 7.67 9.24
C ASP A 226 -12.91 6.83 9.97
N ARG A 227 -11.64 7.24 9.92
CA ARG A 227 -10.55 6.53 10.61
C ARG A 227 -10.74 6.53 12.12
N SER A 228 -11.51 7.44 12.69
CA SER A 228 -11.76 7.47 14.14
C SER A 228 -12.47 6.24 14.69
N ASP A 229 -13.16 5.45 13.85
CA ASP A 229 -13.81 4.20 14.27
C ASP A 229 -12.81 3.06 14.46
N ASP A 230 -11.67 3.13 13.76
CA ASP A 230 -10.59 2.15 13.82
C ASP A 230 -9.23 2.87 13.91
N ALA A 231 -8.91 3.28 15.14
CA ALA A 231 -7.62 3.85 15.50
C ALA A 231 -6.54 2.79 15.72
N ILE A 232 -6.88 1.49 15.79
CA ILE A 232 -5.96 0.41 16.11
C ILE A 232 -5.13 0.04 14.88
N THR A 233 -5.78 -0.27 13.75
CA THR A 233 -5.10 -0.74 12.53
C THR A 233 -3.88 0.10 12.11
N PRO A 234 -3.92 1.45 12.07
CA PRO A 234 -2.75 2.23 11.65
C PRO A 234 -1.60 2.26 12.68
N LEU A 235 -1.81 1.77 13.90
CA LEU A 235 -0.79 1.72 14.95
C LEU A 235 -0.01 0.40 14.98
N LEU A 236 -0.56 -0.67 14.41
CA LEU A 236 0.03 -2.01 14.45
C LEU A 236 1.20 -2.13 13.47
N ASN A 237 2.28 -2.77 13.92
CA ASN A 237 3.37 -3.21 13.05
C ASN A 237 2.83 -4.19 11.98
N GLN A 238 3.28 -3.99 10.75
CA GLN A 238 2.82 -4.74 9.58
C GLN A 238 3.83 -5.78 9.13
N TRP A 239 3.34 -6.98 8.79
CA TRP A 239 4.19 -8.13 8.41
C TRP A 239 4.00 -8.62 6.97
N THR A 240 3.14 -7.98 6.19
CA THR A 240 3.02 -8.23 4.74
C THR A 240 4.02 -7.37 3.97
N TYR A 241 4.54 -7.85 2.83
CA TYR A 241 5.69 -7.22 2.18
C TYR A 241 5.55 -5.71 1.94
N GLN A 242 4.51 -5.27 1.21
CA GLN A 242 4.34 -3.86 0.88
C GLN A 242 4.13 -2.98 2.12
N ALA A 243 3.31 -3.45 3.06
CA ALA A 243 3.00 -2.71 4.27
C ALA A 243 4.24 -2.56 5.17
N MET A 244 5.02 -3.63 5.34
CA MET A 244 6.26 -3.63 6.11
C MET A 244 7.32 -2.70 5.48
N VAL A 245 7.44 -2.72 4.16
CA VAL A 245 8.32 -1.78 3.43
C VAL A 245 7.86 -0.33 3.65
N HIS A 246 6.57 -0.06 3.51
CA HIS A 246 6.03 1.29 3.71
C HIS A 246 6.27 1.79 5.15
N GLU A 247 6.11 0.91 6.14
CA GLU A 247 6.28 1.24 7.55
C GLU A 247 7.74 1.47 7.94
N LEU A 248 8.65 0.57 7.57
CA LEU A 248 10.03 0.61 8.05
C LEU A 248 10.98 1.43 7.19
N LEU A 249 10.72 1.49 5.88
CA LEU A 249 11.60 2.14 4.90
C LEU A 249 10.98 3.40 4.28
N GLY A 250 9.66 3.57 4.40
CA GLY A 250 8.94 4.69 3.81
C GLY A 250 8.76 4.53 2.30
N LEU A 251 7.57 4.10 1.88
CA LEU A 251 7.22 3.99 0.46
C LEU A 251 6.51 5.25 0.01
N ASN A 252 7.12 6.03 -0.88
CA ASN A 252 6.56 7.25 -1.45
C ASN A 252 6.57 7.16 -2.98
N ASN A 253 5.41 7.27 -3.63
CA ASN A 253 5.27 7.11 -5.09
C ASN A 253 6.00 5.86 -5.63
N ASN A 254 5.83 4.72 -4.94
CA ASN A 254 6.49 3.44 -5.26
C ASN A 254 8.04 3.48 -5.19
N ARG A 255 8.61 4.46 -4.49
CA ARG A 255 10.06 4.60 -4.26
C ARG A 255 10.39 4.49 -2.78
N ILE A 256 11.53 3.88 -2.50
CA ILE A 256 12.13 3.83 -1.17
C ILE A 256 13.54 4.43 -1.23
N ASP A 257 13.92 5.11 -0.14
CA ASP A 257 15.25 5.67 0.04
C ASP A 257 16.07 4.79 0.99
N LEU A 258 17.09 4.15 0.43
CA LEU A 258 18.04 3.31 1.15
C LEU A 258 19.38 4.03 1.40
N SER A 259 19.47 5.35 1.17
CA SER A 259 20.70 6.12 1.39
C SER A 259 21.26 6.02 2.81
N ARG A 260 20.40 5.75 3.80
CA ARG A 260 20.75 5.57 5.21
C ARG A 260 21.28 4.17 5.54
N VAL A 261 21.17 3.22 4.61
CA VAL A 261 21.62 1.83 4.82
C VAL A 261 23.15 1.78 4.76
N PRO A 262 23.84 1.23 5.77
CA PRO A 262 25.29 1.12 5.78
C PRO A 262 25.82 0.32 4.59
N GLY A 263 26.80 0.88 3.88
CA GLY A 263 27.47 0.21 2.75
C GLY A 263 26.54 -0.06 1.56
N ILE A 264 25.53 0.78 1.32
CA ILE A 264 24.67 0.68 0.14
C ILE A 264 25.42 1.14 -1.13
N SER A 265 25.25 0.42 -2.23
CA SER A 265 25.80 0.83 -3.52
C SER A 265 25.09 2.09 -4.04
N LYS A 266 25.78 2.91 -4.84
CA LYS A 266 25.20 4.14 -5.39
C LYS A 266 23.93 3.87 -6.21
N ASP A 267 23.90 2.73 -6.91
CA ASP A 267 22.80 2.30 -7.77
C ASP A 267 21.55 1.87 -6.97
N LEU A 268 21.68 1.55 -5.68
CA LEU A 268 20.59 1.08 -4.82
C LEU A 268 20.15 2.11 -3.76
N LYS A 269 20.63 3.36 -3.84
CA LYS A 269 20.22 4.42 -2.91
C LYS A 269 18.73 4.74 -3.03
N GLU A 270 18.19 4.75 -4.24
CA GLU A 270 16.76 4.88 -4.49
C GLU A 270 16.29 3.64 -5.25
N VAL A 271 15.24 3.00 -4.75
CA VAL A 271 14.73 1.75 -5.31
C VAL A 271 13.25 1.92 -5.63
N VAL A 272 12.86 1.51 -6.85
CA VAL A 272 11.46 1.49 -7.31
C VAL A 272 10.85 0.11 -7.09
N LEU A 273 9.69 0.07 -6.44
CA LEU A 273 8.87 -1.10 -6.17
C LEU A 273 7.48 -0.94 -6.80
N SER A 274 7.32 -1.44 -8.02
CA SER A 274 6.08 -1.35 -8.80
C SER A 274 5.59 -2.74 -9.17
N ALA A 275 4.39 -3.11 -8.74
CA ALA A 275 3.81 -4.42 -9.04
C ALA A 275 3.52 -4.62 -10.55
N GLU A 276 3.40 -3.56 -11.34
CA GLU A 276 3.20 -3.68 -12.79
C GLU A 276 4.48 -4.09 -13.53
N ASN A 277 5.64 -3.69 -13.02
CA ASN A 277 6.94 -3.85 -13.70
C ASN A 277 7.85 -4.87 -13.00
N ASP A 278 7.41 -5.46 -11.90
CA ASP A 278 8.17 -6.36 -11.06
C ASP A 278 7.31 -7.55 -10.63
N GLU A 279 7.50 -8.66 -11.34
CA GLU A 279 6.76 -9.91 -11.10
C GLU A 279 7.07 -10.51 -9.72
N PHE A 280 8.31 -10.40 -9.24
CA PHE A 280 8.65 -10.88 -7.91
C PHE A 280 7.90 -10.07 -6.85
N TYR A 281 7.92 -8.74 -6.96
CA TYR A 281 7.19 -7.89 -6.04
C TYR A 281 5.68 -8.14 -6.10
N ALA A 282 5.09 -8.25 -7.29
CA ALA A 282 3.67 -8.51 -7.49
C ALA A 282 3.20 -9.81 -6.82
N ASN A 283 3.98 -10.89 -6.97
CA ASN A 283 3.66 -12.19 -6.40
C ASN A 283 3.88 -12.27 -4.88
N ASN A 284 4.70 -11.38 -4.31
CA ASN A 284 5.03 -11.37 -2.88
C ASN A 284 4.36 -10.21 -2.11
N LEU A 285 3.60 -9.36 -2.78
CA LEU A 285 3.13 -8.07 -2.24
C LEU A 285 2.38 -8.19 -0.91
N TYR A 286 1.54 -9.24 -0.79
CA TYR A 286 0.70 -9.51 0.37
C TYR A 286 1.18 -10.71 1.21
N LEU A 287 2.28 -11.35 0.83
CA LEU A 287 2.82 -12.49 1.59
C LEU A 287 3.43 -12.02 2.90
N ASN A 288 3.43 -12.90 3.90
CA ASN A 288 3.99 -12.58 5.20
C ASN A 288 5.54 -12.64 5.20
N PHE A 289 6.17 -11.97 6.16
CA PHE A 289 7.63 -11.88 6.25
C PHE A 289 8.37 -13.22 6.25
N GLY A 290 7.78 -14.27 6.86
CA GLY A 290 8.33 -15.62 6.84
C GLY A 290 8.34 -16.23 5.43
N GLU A 291 7.22 -16.14 4.72
CA GLU A 291 7.09 -16.60 3.33
C GLU A 291 8.03 -15.86 2.38
N ILE A 292 8.16 -14.53 2.54
CA ILE A 292 9.09 -13.71 1.75
C ILE A 292 10.52 -14.20 1.96
N GLY A 293 10.92 -14.52 3.20
CA GLY A 293 12.25 -15.06 3.50
C GLY A 293 12.54 -16.36 2.73
N THR A 294 11.56 -17.26 2.65
CA THR A 294 11.68 -18.50 1.86
C THR A 294 11.73 -18.21 0.35
N ASN A 295 10.87 -17.31 -0.15
CA ASN A 295 10.84 -16.96 -1.57
C ASN A 295 12.12 -16.26 -2.03
N ILE A 296 12.72 -15.42 -1.18
CA ILE A 296 14.05 -14.84 -1.44
C ILE A 296 15.08 -15.96 -1.51
N LYS A 297 15.10 -16.90 -0.57
CA LYS A 297 16.05 -18.03 -0.62
C LYS A 297 15.90 -18.84 -1.92
N ASN A 298 14.67 -19.13 -2.35
CA ASN A 298 14.42 -19.83 -3.62
C ASN A 298 14.92 -19.00 -4.82
N LEU A 299 14.65 -17.70 -4.83
CA LEU A 299 15.15 -16.77 -5.85
C LEU A 299 16.69 -16.76 -5.90
N MET A 300 17.34 -16.81 -4.73
CA MET A 300 18.80 -16.89 -4.59
C MET A 300 19.35 -18.21 -5.17
N GLU A 301 18.73 -19.35 -4.84
CA GLU A 301 19.14 -20.67 -5.34
C GLU A 301 18.97 -20.80 -6.85
N ASP A 302 17.87 -20.30 -7.41
CA ASP A 302 17.63 -20.31 -8.84
C ASP A 302 18.59 -19.40 -9.61
N PHE A 303 19.01 -18.29 -9.00
CA PHE A 303 20.07 -17.45 -9.54
C PHE A 303 21.42 -18.18 -9.54
N GLN A 304 21.75 -18.94 -8.49
CA GLN A 304 23.00 -19.73 -8.43
C GLN A 304 23.05 -20.85 -9.47
N LYS A 305 21.92 -21.54 -9.73
CA LYS A 305 21.86 -22.60 -10.75
C LYS A 305 22.17 -22.10 -12.16
N LYS A 306 21.83 -20.83 -12.44
CA LYS A 306 22.07 -20.17 -13.74
C LYS A 306 23.51 -19.65 -13.90
N ARG A 307 24.38 -19.84 -12.89
CA ARG A 307 25.75 -19.34 -12.88
C ARG A 307 26.72 -20.31 -13.58
N PRO A 308 27.81 -19.81 -14.21
CA PRO A 308 28.92 -20.66 -14.65
C PRO A 308 29.52 -21.47 -13.49
N LYS A 309 29.81 -22.76 -13.73
CA LYS A 309 30.41 -23.66 -12.74
C LYS A 309 31.86 -23.20 -12.43
N GLY A 310 32.21 -23.12 -11.14
CA GLY A 310 33.59 -22.82 -10.68
C GLY A 310 33.74 -21.66 -9.68
N GLN A 311 32.67 -20.94 -9.34
CA GLN A 311 32.71 -19.84 -8.35
C GLN A 311 32.22 -20.31 -6.96
N GLN A 312 32.49 -19.53 -5.90
CA GLN A 312 32.09 -19.82 -4.52
C GLN A 312 30.56 -19.92 -4.34
N LYS A 313 30.10 -20.88 -3.54
CA LYS A 313 28.70 -21.02 -3.13
C LYS A 313 28.30 -19.82 -2.26
N LEU A 314 27.14 -19.21 -2.51
CA LEU A 314 26.63 -18.10 -1.67
C LEU A 314 25.66 -18.71 -0.66
N GLU A 315 25.88 -18.51 0.63
CA GLU A 315 25.06 -19.13 1.68
C GLU A 315 24.24 -18.10 2.46
N SER A 316 24.61 -16.82 2.39
CA SER A 316 23.91 -15.73 3.07
C SER A 316 23.49 -14.58 2.13
N ILE A 317 22.55 -13.78 2.62
CA ILE A 317 22.11 -12.51 2.01
C ILE A 317 23.32 -11.57 1.80
N SER A 318 24.25 -11.55 2.76
CA SER A 318 25.47 -10.74 2.72
C SER A 318 26.43 -11.20 1.62
N ASP A 319 26.62 -12.52 1.46
CA ASP A 319 27.47 -13.07 0.39
C ASP A 319 26.93 -12.71 -0.98
N MET A 320 25.60 -12.71 -1.11
CA MET A 320 24.95 -12.35 -2.36
C MET A 320 25.09 -10.89 -2.70
N LYS A 321 24.96 -9.99 -1.71
CA LYS A 321 25.22 -8.56 -1.92
C LYS A 321 26.65 -8.36 -2.46
N ALA A 322 27.65 -8.94 -1.80
CA ALA A 322 29.05 -8.86 -2.23
C ALA A 322 29.27 -9.48 -3.63
N PHE A 323 28.59 -10.58 -3.95
CA PHE A 323 28.68 -11.22 -5.25
C PHE A 323 28.11 -10.36 -6.37
N VAL A 324 26.93 -9.75 -6.16
CA VAL A 324 26.32 -8.86 -7.15
C VAL A 324 27.22 -7.67 -7.44
N ASP A 325 27.83 -7.08 -6.40
CA ASP A 325 28.74 -5.94 -6.54
C ASP A 325 30.00 -6.30 -7.36
N ASN A 326 30.49 -7.53 -7.25
CA ASN A 326 31.71 -7.99 -7.92
C ASN A 326 31.54 -8.45 -9.38
N TYR A 327 30.30 -8.71 -9.85
CA TYR A 327 30.07 -9.27 -11.20
C TYR A 327 28.99 -8.52 -11.99
N PRO A 328 29.32 -7.36 -12.61
CA PRO A 328 28.37 -6.49 -13.30
C PRO A 328 27.68 -7.12 -14.53
N GLN A 329 28.31 -8.09 -15.19
CA GLN A 329 27.77 -8.78 -16.38
C GLN A 329 26.49 -9.59 -16.13
N PHE A 330 26.17 -9.89 -14.87
CA PHE A 330 24.89 -10.50 -14.49
C PHE A 330 23.78 -9.48 -14.19
N LYS A 331 24.02 -8.16 -14.36
CA LYS A 331 23.20 -7.03 -13.85
C LYS A 331 21.69 -7.10 -14.08
N LYS A 332 21.18 -7.65 -15.19
CA LYS A 332 19.75 -7.58 -15.51
C LYS A 332 18.89 -8.57 -14.70
N MET A 333 19.28 -9.85 -14.67
CA MET A 333 18.67 -10.86 -13.78
C MET A 333 19.12 -10.64 -12.32
N SER A 334 20.34 -10.14 -12.13
CA SER A 334 20.88 -9.71 -10.84
C SER A 334 20.12 -8.52 -10.26
N GLY A 335 19.52 -7.63 -11.07
CA GLY A 335 18.88 -6.41 -10.60
C GLY A 335 17.70 -6.67 -9.66
N THR A 336 16.76 -7.55 -10.05
CA THR A 336 15.63 -7.95 -9.20
C THR A 336 16.09 -8.67 -7.94
N VAL A 337 17.04 -9.61 -8.09
CA VAL A 337 17.60 -10.36 -6.95
C VAL A 337 18.28 -9.42 -5.97
N SER A 338 19.22 -8.60 -6.44
CA SER A 338 19.94 -7.60 -5.64
C SER A 338 19.01 -6.63 -4.95
N LYS A 339 18.01 -6.12 -5.67
CA LYS A 339 16.99 -5.22 -5.12
C LYS A 339 16.26 -5.86 -3.95
N HIS A 340 15.63 -7.01 -4.14
CA HIS A 340 14.78 -7.61 -3.10
C HIS A 340 15.60 -8.23 -1.96
N VAL A 341 16.78 -8.79 -2.24
CA VAL A 341 17.73 -9.27 -1.22
C VAL A 341 18.18 -8.10 -0.34
N THR A 342 18.48 -6.94 -0.94
CA THR A 342 18.87 -5.73 -0.18
C THR A 342 17.72 -5.20 0.66
N VAL A 343 16.52 -5.08 0.09
CA VAL A 343 15.33 -4.59 0.82
C VAL A 343 14.99 -5.53 1.97
N VAL A 344 14.87 -6.84 1.72
CA VAL A 344 14.52 -7.81 2.77
C VAL A 344 15.64 -7.95 3.81
N GLY A 345 16.90 -7.84 3.40
CA GLY A 345 18.03 -7.78 4.30
C GLY A 345 17.96 -6.59 5.26
N GLU A 346 17.61 -5.40 4.77
CA GLU A 346 17.43 -4.23 5.61
C GLU A 346 16.20 -4.35 6.53
N LEU A 347 15.08 -4.89 6.04
CA LEU A 347 13.91 -5.19 6.88
C LEU A 347 14.28 -6.12 8.04
N SER A 348 15.02 -7.20 7.75
CA SER A 348 15.49 -8.16 8.76
C SER A 348 16.41 -7.51 9.81
N ARG A 349 17.31 -6.62 9.36
CA ARG A 349 18.18 -5.83 10.24
C ARG A 349 17.38 -4.93 11.18
N LEU A 350 16.40 -4.19 10.65
CA LEU A 350 15.55 -3.28 11.42
C LEU A 350 14.66 -4.01 12.42
N VAL A 351 14.07 -5.15 12.02
CA VAL A 351 13.29 -6.02 12.92
C VAL A 351 14.12 -6.47 14.12
N SER A 352 15.36 -6.89 13.86
CA SER A 352 16.28 -7.36 14.89
C SER A 352 16.78 -6.22 15.79
N GLU A 353 17.15 -5.08 15.20
CA GLU A 353 17.67 -3.91 15.93
C GLU A 353 16.63 -3.34 16.89
N ARG A 354 15.37 -3.25 16.46
CA ARG A 354 14.27 -2.64 17.22
C ARG A 354 13.42 -3.64 18.01
N GLN A 355 13.77 -4.93 17.99
CA GLN A 355 13.01 -6.02 18.62
C GLN A 355 11.52 -6.02 18.24
N LEU A 356 11.20 -5.82 16.96
CA LEU A 356 9.82 -5.65 16.48
C LEU A 356 8.94 -6.89 16.68
N MET A 357 9.54 -8.08 16.82
CA MET A 357 8.79 -9.31 17.12
C MET A 357 8.11 -9.21 18.49
N GLU A 358 8.84 -8.80 19.54
CA GLU A 358 8.31 -8.65 20.90
C GLU A 358 7.33 -7.48 20.99
N VAL A 359 7.62 -6.38 20.30
CA VAL A 359 6.72 -5.23 20.22
C VAL A 359 5.40 -5.64 19.57
N SER A 360 5.47 -6.27 18.40
CA SER A 360 4.27 -6.67 17.65
C SER A 360 3.44 -7.72 18.38
N GLU A 361 4.08 -8.67 19.07
CA GLU A 361 3.37 -9.62 19.93
C GLU A 361 2.49 -8.88 20.96
N LEU A 362 3.08 -7.92 21.69
CA LEU A 362 2.34 -7.12 22.66
C LEU A 362 1.25 -6.25 22.01
N GLU A 363 1.48 -5.69 20.83
CA GLU A 363 0.45 -4.94 20.10
C GLU A 363 -0.77 -5.82 19.78
N GLN A 364 -0.54 -7.08 19.38
CA GLN A 364 -1.61 -8.05 19.14
C GLN A 364 -2.32 -8.44 20.43
N GLU A 365 -1.58 -8.63 21.53
CA GLU A 365 -2.17 -8.88 22.85
C GLU A 365 -3.08 -7.73 23.30
N LEU A 366 -2.61 -6.49 23.20
CA LEU A 366 -3.37 -5.28 23.57
C LEU A 366 -4.64 -5.13 22.72
N SER A 367 -4.57 -5.49 21.44
CA SER A 367 -5.66 -5.32 20.48
C SER A 367 -6.71 -6.43 20.58
N CYS A 368 -6.29 -7.68 20.81
CA CYS A 368 -7.13 -8.86 20.65
C CYS A 368 -7.47 -9.57 21.96
N GLN A 369 -6.68 -9.40 23.01
CA GLN A 369 -6.85 -10.14 24.27
C GLN A 369 -7.53 -9.29 25.37
N ASN A 370 -7.84 -9.95 26.49
CA ASN A 370 -8.47 -9.36 27.68
C ASN A 370 -7.68 -9.77 28.93
N ASP A 371 -6.35 -9.62 28.90
CA ASP A 371 -5.48 -9.87 30.05
C ASP A 371 -4.75 -8.59 30.44
N HIS A 372 -5.43 -7.78 31.26
CA HIS A 372 -4.91 -6.49 31.70
C HIS A 372 -3.65 -6.61 32.55
N SER A 373 -3.60 -7.59 33.46
CA SER A 373 -2.46 -7.77 34.37
C SER A 373 -1.19 -8.09 33.60
N ASN A 374 -1.26 -9.03 32.64
CA ASN A 374 -0.13 -9.35 31.78
C ASN A 374 0.23 -8.17 30.87
N ALA A 375 -0.76 -7.52 30.24
CA ALA A 375 -0.55 -6.38 29.36
C ALA A 375 0.20 -5.24 30.07
N GLN A 376 -0.18 -4.90 31.31
CA GLN A 376 0.49 -3.87 32.10
C GLN A 376 1.97 -4.19 32.37
N GLN A 377 2.26 -5.44 32.72
CA GLN A 377 3.63 -5.88 32.99
C GLN A 377 4.48 -5.85 31.71
N SER A 378 3.94 -6.35 30.60
CA SER A 378 4.61 -6.39 29.31
C SER A 378 4.87 -4.99 28.74
N VAL A 379 3.90 -4.07 28.83
CA VAL A 379 4.07 -2.67 28.38
C VAL A 379 5.18 -2.00 29.20
N ARG A 380 5.16 -2.11 30.54
CA ARG A 380 6.23 -1.55 31.38
C ARG A 380 7.61 -2.09 31.01
N ARG A 381 7.71 -3.41 30.80
CA ARG A 381 8.96 -4.09 30.42
C ARG A 381 9.52 -3.54 29.10
N LEU A 382 8.69 -3.42 28.06
CA LEU A 382 9.13 -2.91 26.76
C LEU A 382 9.45 -1.42 26.78
N LEU A 383 8.74 -0.62 27.57
CA LEU A 383 9.05 0.80 27.71
C LEU A 383 10.43 1.03 28.34
N GLN A 384 10.86 0.17 29.27
CA GLN A 384 12.19 0.25 29.90
C GLN A 384 13.32 -0.23 28.98
N ASN A 385 13.01 -0.86 27.86
CA ASN A 385 14.00 -1.38 26.93
C ASN A 385 14.53 -0.26 26.00
N PRO A 386 15.84 0.06 26.04
CA PRO A 386 16.40 1.13 25.22
C PRO A 386 16.43 0.83 23.72
N ARG A 387 16.26 -0.44 23.30
CA ARG A 387 16.22 -0.84 21.89
C ARG A 387 14.88 -0.55 21.20
N VAL A 388 13.80 -0.45 21.98
CA VAL A 388 12.47 -0.11 21.45
C VAL A 388 12.49 1.35 21.01
N SER A 389 12.08 1.66 19.78
CA SER A 389 12.11 3.05 19.31
C SER A 389 11.12 3.94 20.06
N GLU A 390 11.34 5.25 20.04
CA GLU A 390 10.39 6.21 20.63
C GLU A 390 8.98 6.07 20.03
N LEU A 391 8.90 5.84 18.71
CA LEU A 391 7.62 5.71 18.01
C LEU A 391 6.89 4.44 18.43
N ASP A 392 7.60 3.32 18.55
CA ASP A 392 7.03 2.04 18.98
C ASP A 392 6.56 2.12 20.44
N ALA A 393 7.32 2.78 21.31
CA ALA A 393 6.91 3.02 22.68
C ALA A 393 5.61 3.85 22.77
N VAL A 394 5.49 4.89 21.94
CA VAL A 394 4.27 5.70 21.85
C VAL A 394 3.09 4.87 21.34
N ARG A 395 3.29 4.06 20.29
CA ARG A 395 2.24 3.17 19.75
C ARG A 395 1.73 2.19 20.79
N LEU A 396 2.62 1.56 21.56
CA LEU A 396 2.24 0.65 22.65
C LEU A 396 1.38 1.35 23.72
N VAL A 397 1.74 2.57 24.11
CA VAL A 397 0.94 3.35 25.08
C VAL A 397 -0.39 3.80 24.48
N MET A 398 -0.43 4.17 23.19
CA MET A 398 -1.69 4.51 22.50
C MET A 398 -2.64 3.31 22.43
N LEU A 399 -2.14 2.12 22.08
CA LEU A 399 -2.94 0.88 22.05
C LEU A 399 -3.43 0.53 23.46
N TYR A 400 -2.57 0.66 24.46
CA TYR A 400 -2.95 0.48 25.86
C TYR A 400 -4.05 1.47 26.28
N ALA A 401 -3.94 2.75 25.92
CA ALA A 401 -4.95 3.76 26.24
C ALA A 401 -6.29 3.44 25.56
N LEU A 402 -6.28 3.17 24.25
CA LEU A 402 -7.48 2.80 23.49
C LEU A 402 -8.23 1.62 24.11
N ARG A 403 -7.51 0.68 24.74
CA ARG A 403 -8.08 -0.51 25.34
C ARG A 403 -8.47 -0.37 26.81
N TYR A 404 -7.60 0.25 27.62
CA TYR A 404 -7.61 0.16 29.08
C TYR A 404 -7.63 1.53 29.78
N GLU A 405 -7.83 2.65 29.08
CA GLU A 405 -7.98 3.98 29.72
C GLU A 405 -9.05 3.97 30.82
N ARG A 406 -10.19 3.31 30.57
CA ARG A 406 -11.32 3.25 31.51
C ARG A 406 -11.25 2.10 32.52
N HIS A 407 -10.17 1.33 32.52
CA HIS A 407 -10.00 0.22 33.46
C HIS A 407 -9.71 0.77 34.87
N SER A 408 -10.33 0.21 35.92
CA SER A 408 -10.20 0.69 37.30
C SER A 408 -8.75 0.78 37.78
N SER A 409 -7.96 -0.24 37.45
CA SER A 409 -6.52 -0.31 37.76
C SER A 409 -5.62 0.18 36.63
N SER A 410 -6.06 1.10 35.77
CA SER A 410 -5.25 1.59 34.64
C SER A 410 -3.98 2.29 35.12
N ILE A 411 -2.86 1.99 34.47
CA ILE A 411 -1.55 2.62 34.77
C ILE A 411 -1.19 3.71 33.77
N LEU A 412 -2.14 4.16 32.95
CA LEU A 412 -1.89 5.12 31.86
C LEU A 412 -1.10 6.36 32.30
N PRO A 413 -1.42 7.05 33.43
CA PRO A 413 -0.62 8.20 33.88
C PRO A 413 0.86 7.85 34.12
N SER A 414 1.12 6.69 34.72
CA SER A 414 2.48 6.21 34.95
C SER A 414 3.21 5.86 33.65
N LEU A 415 2.50 5.38 32.62
CA LEU A 415 3.09 5.12 31.31
C LEU A 415 3.44 6.44 30.59
N MET A 416 2.60 7.48 30.73
CA MET A 416 2.88 8.81 30.20
C MET A 416 4.12 9.44 30.83
N ASP A 417 4.30 9.28 32.14
CA ASP A 417 5.51 9.71 32.85
C ASP A 417 6.76 8.97 32.34
N GLU A 418 6.64 7.67 32.08
CA GLU A 418 7.74 6.87 31.54
C GLU A 418 8.14 7.34 30.13
N LEU A 419 7.17 7.62 29.25
CA LEU A 419 7.45 8.24 27.94
C LEU A 419 8.16 9.59 28.10
N SER A 420 7.77 10.40 29.09
CA SER A 420 8.44 11.67 29.39
C SER A 420 9.90 11.46 29.80
N ARG A 421 10.18 10.48 30.68
CA ARG A 421 11.55 10.17 31.13
C ARG A 421 12.45 9.67 30.01
N ARG A 422 11.88 8.98 29.01
CA ARG A 422 12.59 8.55 27.80
C ARG A 422 12.96 9.69 26.85
N GLY A 423 12.47 10.91 27.08
CA GLY A 423 12.74 12.06 26.22
C GLY A 423 11.82 12.15 24.99
N VAL A 424 10.73 11.37 24.94
CA VAL A 424 9.76 11.45 23.85
C VAL A 424 9.24 12.88 23.73
N SER A 425 9.27 13.44 22.52
CA SER A 425 8.85 14.83 22.28
C SER A 425 7.42 15.09 22.78
N GLU A 426 7.17 16.29 23.30
CA GLU A 426 5.84 16.68 23.79
C GLU A 426 4.74 16.53 22.73
N ARG A 427 5.10 16.75 21.44
CA ARG A 427 4.21 16.53 20.30
C ARG A 427 3.59 15.13 20.29
N HIS A 428 4.36 14.09 20.64
CA HIS A 428 3.90 12.71 20.64
C HIS A 428 3.25 12.27 21.97
N ARG A 429 3.35 13.11 23.01
CA ARG A 429 2.76 12.86 24.35
C ARG A 429 1.46 13.64 24.59
N ARG A 430 1.09 14.56 23.71
CA ARG A 430 -0.14 15.35 23.86
C ARG A 430 -1.34 14.44 23.59
N VAL A 431 -2.12 14.21 24.65
CA VAL A 431 -3.40 13.47 24.63
C VAL A 431 -4.47 14.28 23.93
#